data_AF-A0A1B9LQQ1-F1
#
_entry.id   AF-A0A1B9LQQ1-F1
#
_cell.length_a   1.000
_cell.length_b   1.000
_cell.length_c   1.000
_cell.angle_alpha   90.00
_cell.angle_beta   90.00
_cell.angle_gamma   90.00
#
_symmetry.space_group_name_H-M   'P 1'
#
loop_
_entity.id
_entity.type
_entity.pdbx_description
1 polymer ?
#
loop_
_entity_poly.entity_id
_entity_poly.type
_entity_poly.pdbx_seq_one_letter_code
_entity_poly.pdbx_strand_id
1 'polypeptide(L)'
;MSKEKILSIALTIAVFVFAVYFGYNNYQEKKRLQKDKAELFGKIEQLEQNIAKNNKIIADNEQSKRELENQSLERQEQINEQLKNNGCANERVPSVISNSLYNRAKGLRQSADTSQSIK
;
A
#
# COMPACT_ATOMS: atom_id res chain seq x y z
N MET A 1 -49.27 -39.87 39.74
CA MET A 1 -48.99 -38.48 39.31
C MET A 1 -49.75 -38.22 38.01
N SER A 2 -50.55 -37.16 37.92
CA SER A 2 -51.40 -36.92 36.73
C SER A 2 -50.56 -36.50 35.51
N LYS A 3 -51.00 -36.87 34.30
CA LYS A 3 -50.32 -36.56 33.03
C LYS A 3 -50.02 -35.06 32.88
N GLU A 4 -50.93 -34.20 33.34
CA GLU A 4 -50.76 -32.74 33.30
C GLU A 4 -49.59 -32.24 34.17
N LYS A 5 -49.37 -32.84 35.35
CA LYS A 5 -48.24 -32.50 36.21
C LYS A 5 -46.90 -32.91 35.58
N ILE A 6 -46.88 -34.05 34.88
CA ILE A 6 -45.69 -34.52 34.15
C ILE A 6 -45.39 -33.58 32.97
N LEU A 7 -46.42 -33.19 32.21
CA LEU A 7 -46.28 -32.28 31.07
C LEU A 7 -45.79 -30.89 31.50
N SER A 8 -46.34 -30.35 32.59
CA SER A 8 -45.91 -29.07 33.16
C SER A 8 -44.45 -29.09 33.61
N ILE A 9 -44.01 -30.16 34.29
CA ILE A 9 -42.61 -30.31 34.71
C ILE A 9 -41.67 -30.42 33.49
N ALA A 10 -42.06 -31.19 32.47
CA ALA A 10 -41.27 -31.33 31.25
C ALA A 10 -41.10 -29.99 30.51
N LEU A 11 -42.17 -29.18 30.42
CA LEU A 11 -42.12 -27.83 29.83
C LEU A 11 -41.20 -26.91 30.62
N THR A 12 -41.27 -26.92 31.95
CA THR A 12 -40.40 -26.08 32.80
C THR A 12 -38.93 -26.44 32.60
N ILE A 13 -38.60 -27.73 32.52
CA ILE A 13 -37.23 -28.19 32.26
C ILE A 13 -36.77 -27.76 30.85
N ALA A 14 -37.63 -27.91 29.83
CA ALA A 14 -37.31 -27.51 28.47
C ALA A 14 -37.02 -26.00 28.38
N VAL A 15 -37.83 -25.16 29.02
CA VAL A 15 -37.60 -23.71 29.08
C VAL A 15 -36.29 -23.37 29.79
N PHE A 16 -35.98 -24.05 30.89
CA PHE A 16 -34.71 -23.86 31.61
C PHE A 16 -33.50 -24.23 30.76
N VAL A 17 -33.55 -25.37 30.06
CA VAL A 17 -32.47 -25.80 29.17
C VAL A 17 -32.27 -24.80 28.03
N PHE A 18 -33.37 -24.32 27.42
CA PHE A 18 -33.30 -23.27 26.40
C PHE A 18 -32.71 -21.96 26.92
N ALA A 19 -33.12 -21.52 28.11
CA ALA A 19 -32.59 -20.29 28.73
C ALA A 19 -31.09 -20.40 29.01
N VAL A 20 -30.62 -21.54 29.53
CA VAL A 20 -29.19 -21.79 29.78
C VAL A 20 -28.41 -21.84 28.47
N TYR A 21 -28.91 -22.54 27.46
CA TYR A 21 -28.27 -22.63 26.15
C TYR A 21 -28.14 -21.24 25.49
N PHE A 22 -29.25 -20.47 25.48
CA PHE A 22 -29.26 -19.14 24.91
C PHE A 22 -28.34 -18.18 25.69
N GLY A 23 -28.36 -18.23 27.03
CA GLY A 23 -27.47 -17.44 27.87
C GLY A 23 -25.99 -17.72 27.61
N TYR A 24 -25.62 -19.00 27.48
CA TYR A 24 -24.25 -19.41 27.19
C TYR A 24 -23.79 -18.95 25.80
N ASN A 25 -24.61 -19.14 24.76
CA ASN A 25 -24.29 -18.69 23.40
C ASN A 25 -24.10 -17.18 23.34
N ASN A 26 -25.01 -16.39 23.94
CA ASN A 26 -24.89 -14.94 23.97
C ASN A 26 -23.64 -14.47 24.72
N TYR A 27 -23.26 -15.15 25.80
CA TYR A 27 -22.04 -14.83 26.54
C TYR A 27 -20.78 -15.09 25.70
N GLN A 28 -20.72 -16.23 25.01
CA GLN A 28 -19.62 -16.58 24.12
C GLN A 28 -19.53 -15.63 22.92
N GLU A 29 -20.66 -15.31 22.29
CA GLU A 29 -20.70 -14.33 21.20
C GLU A 29 -20.23 -12.96 21.66
N LYS A 30 -20.71 -12.48 22.81
CA LYS A 30 -20.25 -11.19 23.37
C LYS A 30 -18.74 -11.15 23.57
N LYS A 31 -18.13 -12.24 24.06
CA LYS A 31 -16.68 -12.36 24.18
C LYS A 31 -15.97 -12.34 22.83
N ARG A 32 -16.48 -13.08 21.85
CA ARG A 32 -15.92 -13.09 20.48
C ARG A 32 -15.98 -11.70 19.86
N LEU A 33 -17.14 -11.04 19.90
CA LEU A 33 -17.29 -9.67 19.40
C LEU A 33 -16.35 -8.68 20.09
N GLN A 34 -16.12 -8.81 21.40
CA GLN A 34 -15.15 -7.95 22.10
C GLN A 34 -13.73 -8.17 21.60
N LYS A 35 -13.33 -9.42 21.37
CA LYS A 35 -12.01 -9.76 20.82
C LYS A 35 -11.86 -9.23 19.39
N ASP A 36 -12.85 -9.49 18.54
CA ASP A 36 -12.82 -9.07 17.13
C ASP A 36 -12.80 -7.54 17.01
N LYS A 37 -13.54 -6.84 17.89
CA LYS A 37 -13.48 -5.37 17.98
C LYS A 37 -12.07 -4.91 18.37
N ALA A 38 -11.47 -5.49 19.39
CA ALA A 38 -10.12 -5.12 19.81
C ALA A 38 -9.08 -5.37 18.71
N GLU A 39 -9.18 -6.50 18.01
CA GLU A 39 -8.33 -6.81 16.86
C GLU A 39 -8.52 -5.80 15.72
N LEU A 40 -9.77 -5.45 15.42
CA LEU A 40 -10.07 -4.48 14.36
C LEU A 40 -9.54 -3.09 14.71
N PHE A 41 -9.69 -2.65 15.96
CA PHE A 41 -9.10 -1.39 16.42
C PHE A 41 -7.58 -1.40 16.30
N GLY A 42 -6.90 -2.49 16.68
CA GLY A 42 -5.46 -2.62 16.51
C GLY A 42 -5.02 -2.55 15.04
N LYS A 43 -5.77 -3.19 14.12
CA LYS A 43 -5.51 -3.10 12.68
C LYS A 43 -5.71 -1.69 12.14
N ILE A 44 -6.72 -0.97 12.60
CA ILE A 44 -6.98 0.42 12.21
C ILE A 44 -5.84 1.34 12.67
N GLU A 45 -5.41 1.20 13.93
CA GLU A 45 -4.29 1.99 14.47
C GLU A 45 -2.99 1.73 13.70
N GLN A 46 -2.68 0.47 13.42
CA GLN A 46 -1.51 0.11 12.63
C GLN A 46 -1.60 0.67 11.19
N LEU A 47 -2.79 0.65 10.59
CA LEU A 47 -3.02 1.22 9.26
C LEU A 47 -2.81 2.74 9.26
N GLU A 48 -3.32 3.44 10.27
CA GLU A 48 -3.15 4.90 10.40
C GLU A 48 -1.66 5.28 10.55
N GLN A 49 -0.92 4.56 11.39
CA GLN A 49 0.53 4.76 11.55
C GLN A 49 1.28 4.52 10.23
N ASN A 50 0.93 3.47 9.49
CA ASN A 50 1.53 3.18 8.19
C ASN A 50 1.22 4.25 7.15
N ILE A 51 -0.02 4.77 7.12
CA ILE A 51 -0.42 5.87 6.23
C ILE A 51 0.40 7.12 6.55
N ALA A 52 0.51 7.49 7.83
CA ALA A 52 1.31 8.65 8.24
C ALA A 52 2.77 8.52 7.83
N LYS A 53 3.38 7.34 8.04
CA LYS A 53 4.76 7.06 7.61
C LYS A 53 4.91 7.15 6.09
N ASN A 54 4.00 6.55 5.33
CA ASN A 54 4.07 6.55 3.87
C ASN A 54 3.88 7.95 3.29
N ASN A 55 2.97 8.74 3.83
CA ASN A 55 2.76 10.12 3.40
C ASN A 55 4.01 10.99 3.62
N LYS A 56 4.72 10.78 4.74
CA LYS A 56 6.00 11.43 4.98
C LYS A 56 7.05 11.05 3.93
N ILE A 57 7.19 9.75 3.63
CA ILE A 57 8.12 9.27 2.61
C ILE A 57 7.79 9.87 1.24
N ILE A 58 6.50 9.97 0.88
CA ILE A 58 6.07 10.58 -0.39
C ILE A 58 6.46 12.06 -0.43
N ALA A 59 6.24 12.81 0.64
CA ALA A 59 6.61 14.22 0.70
C ALA A 59 8.13 14.42 0.59
N ASP A 60 8.92 13.63 1.32
CA ASP A 60 10.38 13.67 1.27
C ASP A 60 10.89 13.33 -0.15
N ASN A 61 10.32 12.30 -0.78
CA ASN A 61 10.66 11.91 -2.15
C ASN A 61 10.29 12.98 -3.19
N GLU A 62 9.14 13.65 -3.03
CA GLU A 62 8.74 14.72 -3.94
C GLU A 62 9.70 15.91 -3.83
N GLN A 63 10.13 16.26 -2.62
CA GLN A 63 11.13 17.30 -2.41
C GLN A 63 12.47 16.91 -3.06
N SER A 64 12.99 15.72 -2.77
CA SER A 64 14.25 15.24 -3.36
C SER A 64 14.18 15.19 -4.89
N LYS A 65 13.03 14.83 -5.46
CA LYS A 65 12.82 14.85 -6.92
C LYS A 65 13.00 16.26 -7.48
N ARG A 66 12.39 17.28 -6.86
CA ARG A 66 12.53 18.68 -7.29
C ARG A 66 13.97 19.17 -7.17
N GLU A 67 14.66 18.81 -6.09
CA GLU A 67 16.08 19.15 -5.91
C GLU A 67 16.95 18.52 -7.00
N LEU A 68 16.74 17.24 -7.30
CA LEU A 68 17.47 16.54 -8.37
C LEU A 68 17.16 17.11 -9.76
N GLU A 69 15.91 17.50 -10.03
CA GLU A 69 15.53 18.15 -11.28
C GLU A 69 16.23 19.51 -11.43
N ASN A 70 16.27 20.33 -10.38
CA ASN A 70 16.99 21.60 -10.39
C ASN A 70 18.50 21.42 -10.59
N GLN A 71 19.13 20.48 -9.87
CA GLN A 71 20.56 20.17 -10.06
C GLN A 71 20.86 19.62 -11.46
N SER A 72 19.94 18.83 -12.03
CA SER A 72 20.06 18.33 -13.39
C SER A 72 19.98 19.47 -14.41
N LEU A 73 19.08 20.43 -14.20
CA LEU A 73 18.94 21.61 -15.05
C LEU A 73 20.20 22.49 -14.98
N GLU A 74 20.66 22.82 -13.76
CA GLU A 74 21.86 23.62 -13.56
C GLU A 74 23.08 23.01 -14.25
N ARG A 75 23.29 21.70 -14.09
CA ARG A 75 24.39 21.01 -14.78
C ARG A 75 24.24 21.02 -16.30
N GLN A 76 23.03 20.89 -16.82
CA GLN A 76 22.78 20.99 -18.26
C GLN A 76 23.10 22.39 -18.79
N GLU A 77 22.73 23.44 -18.06
CA GLU A 77 23.08 24.82 -18.41
C GLU A 77 24.58 25.05 -18.37
N GLN A 78 25.28 24.57 -17.34
CA GLN A 78 26.74 24.65 -17.25
C GLN A 78 27.44 23.93 -18.41
N ILE A 79 27.00 22.72 -18.75
CA ILE A 79 27.52 21.98 -19.90
C ILE A 79 27.24 22.74 -21.19
N ASN A 80 26.04 23.27 -21.36
CA ASN A 80 25.67 24.01 -22.56
C ASN A 80 26.54 25.26 -22.74
N GLU A 81 26.79 26.02 -21.67
CA GLU A 81 27.72 27.17 -21.70
C GLU A 81 29.16 26.76 -22.05
N GLN A 82 29.64 25.62 -21.53
CA GLN A 82 30.97 25.09 -21.88
C GLN A 82 31.06 24.62 -23.35
N LEU A 83 29.98 24.07 -23.90
CA LEU A 83 29.96 23.52 -25.26
C LEU A 83 29.66 24.58 -26.34
N LYS A 84 28.99 25.68 -25.98
CA LYS A 84 28.57 26.76 -26.90
C LYS A 84 29.67 27.27 -27.83
N ASN A 85 30.90 27.36 -27.32
CA ASN A 85 32.07 27.84 -28.06
C ASN A 85 33.08 26.74 -28.39
N ASN A 86 32.72 25.46 -28.22
CA ASN A 86 33.62 24.33 -28.47
C ASN A 86 33.49 23.87 -29.94
N GLY A 87 34.60 23.95 -30.69
CA GLY A 87 34.64 23.56 -32.10
C GLY A 87 34.24 22.11 -32.37
N CYS A 88 34.76 21.15 -31.58
CA CYS A 88 34.39 19.73 -31.70
C CYS A 88 32.92 19.46 -31.36
N ALA A 89 32.33 20.20 -30.42
CA ALA A 89 30.93 20.03 -30.05
C ALA A 89 29.95 20.54 -31.13
N ASN A 90 30.38 21.49 -31.96
CA ASN A 90 29.60 22.04 -33.07
C ASN A 90 29.74 21.22 -34.36
N GLU A 91 30.60 20.21 -34.39
CA GLU A 91 30.73 19.30 -35.52
C GLU A 91 29.63 18.23 -35.53
N ARG A 92 29.25 17.80 -36.73
CA ARG A 92 28.22 16.77 -36.90
C ARG A 92 28.71 15.44 -36.37
N VAL A 93 28.03 14.91 -35.35
CA VAL A 93 28.31 13.55 -34.84
C VAL A 93 28.04 12.51 -35.94
N PRO A 94 28.99 11.60 -36.23
CA PRO A 94 28.80 10.54 -37.21
C PRO A 94 27.56 9.68 -36.92
N SER A 95 26.89 9.24 -37.99
CA SER A 95 25.62 8.49 -37.92
C SER A 95 25.74 7.18 -37.13
N VAL A 96 26.89 6.51 -37.19
CA VAL A 96 27.15 5.25 -36.47
C VAL A 96 27.13 5.45 -34.96
N ILE A 97 27.75 6.53 -34.48
CA ILE A 97 27.81 6.85 -33.04
C ILE A 97 26.43 7.30 -32.55
N SER A 98 25.76 8.18 -33.28
CA SER A 98 24.42 8.66 -32.91
C SER A 98 23.38 7.54 -32.89
N ASN A 99 23.41 6.60 -33.85
CA ASN A 99 22.54 5.42 -33.84
C ASN A 99 22.81 4.50 -32.65
N SER A 100 24.08 4.30 -32.27
CA SER A 100 24.44 3.53 -31.08
C SER A 100 23.89 4.17 -29.79
N LEU A 101 24.07 5.48 -29.63
CA LEU A 101 23.54 6.24 -28.51
C LEU A 101 22.01 6.20 -28.44
N TYR A 102 21.33 6.34 -29.58
CA TYR A 102 19.88 6.22 -29.67
C TYR A 102 19.37 4.85 -29.19
N ASN A 103 19.99 3.76 -29.66
CA ASN A 103 19.61 2.40 -29.25
C ASN A 103 19.83 2.16 -27.76
N ARG A 104 20.94 2.68 -27.20
CA ARG A 104 21.20 2.62 -25.76
C ARG A 104 20.13 3.38 -24.97
N ALA A 105 19.78 4.59 -25.39
CA ALA A 105 18.74 5.40 -24.74
C ALA A 105 17.36 4.72 -24.82
N LYS A 106 17.03 4.08 -25.96
CA LYS A 106 15.81 3.31 -26.13
C LYS A 106 15.75 2.11 -25.18
N GLY A 107 16.85 1.38 -25.02
CA GLY A 107 16.94 0.24 -24.10
C GLY A 107 16.74 0.63 -22.64
N LEU A 108 17.32 1.76 -22.20
CA LEU A 108 17.17 2.27 -20.84
C LEU A 108 15.72 2.67 -20.52
N ARG A 109 14.99 3.26 -21.47
CA ARG A 109 13.57 3.60 -21.30
C ARG A 109 12.69 2.37 -21.18
N GLN A 110 12.98 1.31 -21.95
CA GLN A 110 12.23 0.06 -21.87
C GLN A 110 12.49 -0.70 -20.56
N SER A 111 13.71 -0.67 -20.03
CA SER A 111 14.02 -1.34 -18.75
C SER A 111 13.42 -0.65 -17.52
N ALA A 112 13.11 0.64 -17.63
CA ALA A 112 12.49 1.42 -16.54
C ALA A 112 10.96 1.34 -16.54
N ASP A 113 10.35 0.81 -17.61
CA ASP A 113 8.90 0.60 -17.69
C ASP A 113 8.52 -0.70 -16.98
N THR A 114 8.40 -0.62 -15.65
CA THR A 114 7.97 -1.75 -14.79
C THR A 114 6.46 -2.01 -14.83
N SER A 115 5.70 -1.28 -15.66
CA SER A 115 4.25 -1.40 -15.79
C SER A 115 3.77 -2.79 -16.23
N GLN A 116 4.66 -3.61 -16.80
CA GLN A 116 4.34 -4.99 -17.21
C GLN A 116 4.68 -6.07 -16.16
N SER A 117 5.36 -5.73 -15.05
CA SER A 117 5.86 -6.70 -14.07
C SER A 117 4.99 -6.82 -12.80
N ILE A 118 3.71 -6.47 -12.89
CA ILE A 118 2.71 -6.82 -11.86
C ILE A 118 1.73 -7.79 -12.52
N LYS A 119 2.02 -9.08 -12.39
CA LYS A 119 1.10 -10.17 -12.70
C LYS A 119 0.97 -11.05 -11.46
#